data_AF-A0AB37VYY3-F1
#
_entry.id   AF-A0AB37VYY3-F1
#
_cell.length_a   1.000
_cell.length_b   1.000
_cell.length_c   1.000
_cell.angle_alpha   90.00
_cell.angle_beta   90.00
_cell.angle_gamma   90.00
#
_symmetry.space_group_name_H-M   'P 1'
#
loop_
_entity.id
_entity.type
_entity.pdbx_description
1 polymer ?
#
loop_
_entity_poly.entity_id
_entity_poly.type
_entity_poly.pdbx_seq_one_letter_code
_entity_poly.pdbx_strand_id
1 'polypeptide(L)'
;MTTLMASLLWLLAYLSCVSAIAVEMLASNDTSIALQYPYSLQLLLSVAGVHQYRWFIYQGPQGIAVDPCEDHDGQMPAEFKRVFYGVMFQDENDAINHPPFPDRKVYTKIEYSNYDDCKYIGTGIDAGQFRCGDHYIIDCAKDPRYDEATIKCDDDQLPKFHRGYNCEF
;
A
#
# COMPACT_ATOMS: atom_id res chain seq x y z
N MET A 1 -21.45 71.79 -32.57
CA MET A 1 -22.49 71.55 -33.61
C MET A 1 -21.81 70.78 -34.73
N THR A 2 -21.63 69.46 -34.56
CA THR A 2 -22.49 68.40 -35.10
C THR A 2 -22.43 68.31 -36.63
N THR A 3 -21.51 67.46 -37.12
CA THR A 3 -21.65 66.80 -38.42
C THR A 3 -21.66 65.29 -38.16
N LEU A 4 -22.87 64.74 -38.27
CA LEU A 4 -23.19 63.33 -38.30
C LEU A 4 -23.06 62.81 -39.73
N MET A 5 -22.49 61.60 -39.84
CA MET A 5 -22.92 60.50 -40.73
C MET A 5 -22.77 60.68 -42.25
N ALA A 6 -22.42 59.67 -43.05
CA ALA A 6 -22.15 58.25 -42.86
C ALA A 6 -21.57 57.69 -44.17
N SER A 7 -21.27 56.38 -44.16
CA SER A 7 -21.03 55.47 -45.28
C SER A 7 -19.58 55.45 -45.80
N LEU A 8 -18.96 54.33 -46.15
CA LEU A 8 -19.47 53.00 -46.51
C LEU A 8 -18.28 52.01 -46.40
N LEU A 9 -18.56 50.78 -45.92
CA LEU A 9 -17.89 49.48 -46.17
C LEU A 9 -16.44 49.45 -46.71
N TRP A 10 -15.56 48.62 -46.12
CA TRP A 10 -14.92 47.47 -46.80
C TRP A 10 -14.02 46.67 -45.83
N LEU A 11 -14.26 45.36 -45.81
CA LEU A 11 -13.40 44.22 -45.47
C LEU A 11 -12.53 44.26 -44.19
N LEU A 12 -12.80 43.32 -43.28
CA LEU A 12 -12.08 42.04 -43.26
C LEU A 12 -12.75 41.09 -42.27
N ALA A 13 -13.29 40.00 -42.83
CA ALA A 13 -13.75 38.85 -42.09
C ALA A 13 -12.54 38.13 -41.48
N TYR A 14 -12.41 38.19 -40.16
CA TYR A 14 -11.69 37.18 -39.39
C TYR A 14 -12.67 36.58 -38.39
N LEU A 15 -13.55 35.73 -38.90
CA LEU A 15 -14.27 34.78 -38.07
C LEU A 15 -13.25 33.73 -37.65
N SER A 16 -12.72 33.87 -36.44
CA SER A 16 -11.94 32.83 -35.79
C SER A 16 -12.85 31.62 -35.54
N CYS A 17 -12.90 30.70 -36.49
CA CYS A 17 -13.29 29.33 -36.19
C CYS A 17 -12.17 28.71 -35.34
N VAL A 18 -12.21 28.96 -34.03
CA VAL A 18 -11.61 28.02 -33.10
C VAL A 18 -12.49 26.78 -33.20
N SER A 19 -12.09 25.83 -34.03
CA SER A 19 -12.61 24.48 -33.96
C SER A 19 -12.24 23.96 -32.57
N ALA A 20 -13.17 24.09 -31.62
CA ALA A 20 -13.17 23.27 -30.43
C ALA A 20 -13.33 21.84 -30.93
N ILE A 21 -12.21 21.16 -31.14
CA ILE A 21 -12.19 19.72 -31.30
C ILE A 21 -12.70 19.21 -29.96
N ALA A 22 -13.96 18.82 -29.92
CA ALA A 22 -14.47 18.00 -28.85
C ALA A 22 -13.63 16.72 -28.91
N VAL A 23 -12.61 16.64 -28.05
CA VAL A 23 -12.02 15.37 -27.71
C VAL A 23 -13.13 14.65 -26.98
N GLU A 24 -13.87 13.84 -27.73
CA GLU A 24 -14.70 12.79 -27.17
C GLU A 24 -13.73 11.92 -26.37
N MET A 25 -13.63 12.19 -25.06
CA MET A 25 -13.18 11.17 -24.13
C MET A 25 -14.20 10.05 -24.29
N LEU A 26 -13.85 9.08 -25.13
CA LEU A 26 -14.40 7.75 -25.00
C LEU A 26 -14.13 7.37 -23.54
N ALA A 27 -15.18 7.47 -22.73
CA ALA A 27 -15.22 6.85 -21.43
C ALA A 27 -14.93 5.37 -21.71
N SER A 28 -13.67 4.97 -21.50
CA SER A 28 -13.31 3.57 -21.46
C SER A 28 -14.20 2.97 -20.39
N ASN A 29 -15.04 2.03 -20.80
CA ASN A 29 -15.90 1.27 -19.93
C ASN A 29 -15.06 0.24 -19.15
N ASP A 30 -13.97 0.69 -18.54
CA ASP A 30 -13.16 -0.05 -17.57
C ASP A 30 -13.75 0.21 -16.19
N THR A 31 -14.90 -0.38 -15.94
CA THR A 31 -15.32 -0.65 -14.56
C THR A 31 -14.90 -2.06 -14.21
N SER A 32 -13.61 -2.30 -13.98
CA SER A 32 -13.17 -3.47 -13.22
C SER A 32 -11.72 -3.36 -12.77
N ILE A 33 -11.55 -3.34 -11.44
CA ILE A 33 -10.31 -3.50 -10.66
C ILE A 33 -9.44 -2.23 -10.51
N ALA A 34 -9.92 -1.19 -9.82
CA ALA A 34 -9.05 -0.12 -9.32
C ALA A 34 -9.58 0.43 -7.99
N LEU A 35 -8.83 0.18 -6.90
CA LEU A 35 -9.04 0.60 -5.50
C LEU A 35 -10.33 0.09 -4.83
N GLN A 36 -10.42 -1.23 -4.58
CA GLN A 36 -11.49 -1.79 -3.73
C GLN A 36 -11.23 -1.53 -2.23
N TYR A 37 -9.97 -1.26 -1.86
CA TYR A 37 -9.54 -1.16 -0.47
C TYR A 37 -8.61 0.05 -0.29
N PRO A 38 -8.87 0.97 0.66
CA PRO A 38 -7.98 2.12 0.85
C PRO A 38 -6.65 1.75 1.52
N TYR A 39 -6.58 0.65 2.27
CA TYR A 39 -5.42 0.30 3.06
C TYR A 39 -4.90 -1.11 2.80
N SER A 40 -3.65 -1.35 3.20
CA SER A 40 -3.03 -2.65 3.24
C SER A 40 -2.37 -2.89 4.60
N LEU A 41 -2.32 -4.15 5.02
CA LEU A 41 -1.36 -4.63 6.00
C LEU A 41 -0.27 -5.37 5.25
N GLN A 42 0.98 -5.05 5.55
CA GLN A 42 2.15 -5.68 4.95
C GLN A 42 3.00 -6.30 6.06
N LEU A 43 3.18 -7.61 5.97
CA LEU A 43 3.87 -8.43 6.95
C LEU A 43 5.26 -8.77 6.43
N LEU A 44 6.26 -8.22 7.09
CA LEU A 44 7.66 -8.45 6.76
C LEU A 44 8.33 -9.23 7.88
N LEU A 45 9.08 -10.25 7.51
CA LEU A 45 9.93 -10.98 8.43
C LEU A 45 11.31 -10.33 8.45
N SER A 46 11.88 -10.13 9.64
CA SER A 46 13.23 -9.58 9.79
C SER A 46 14.15 -10.54 10.52
N VAL A 47 15.42 -10.53 10.13
CA VAL A 47 16.50 -11.20 10.87
C VAL A 47 16.95 -10.32 12.02
N ALA A 48 16.92 -10.86 13.24
CA ALA A 48 17.41 -10.20 14.45
C ALA A 48 18.74 -10.78 14.95
N GLY A 49 19.11 -11.98 14.48
CA GLY A 49 20.33 -12.69 14.86
C GLY A 49 20.44 -14.02 14.14
N VAL A 50 21.40 -14.86 14.54
CA VAL A 50 21.55 -16.21 13.97
C VAL A 50 20.31 -17.04 14.33
N HIS A 51 19.56 -17.49 13.32
CA HIS A 51 18.28 -18.21 13.45
C HIS A 51 17.19 -17.47 14.23
N GLN A 52 17.38 -16.17 14.50
CA GLN A 52 16.43 -15.35 15.23
C GLN A 52 15.70 -14.42 14.28
N TYR A 53 14.38 -14.56 14.25
CA TYR A 53 13.52 -13.81 13.37
C TYR A 53 12.43 -13.10 14.15
N ARG A 54 11.82 -12.08 13.54
CA ARG A 54 10.64 -11.43 14.08
C ARG A 54 9.75 -10.87 12.99
N TRP A 55 8.47 -10.78 13.29
CA TRP A 55 7.49 -10.15 12.42
C TRP A 55 7.38 -8.64 12.67
N PHE A 56 7.28 -7.91 11.57
CA PHE A 56 6.85 -6.52 11.51
C PHE A 56 5.55 -6.47 10.72
N ILE A 57 4.61 -5.63 11.16
CA ILE A 57 3.40 -5.35 10.39
C ILE A 57 3.30 -3.84 10.21
N TYR A 58 3.18 -3.43 8.96
CA TYR A 58 2.96 -2.06 8.55
C TYR A 58 1.55 -1.92 8.00
N GLN A 59 0.84 -0.88 8.45
CA GLN A 59 -0.39 -0.42 7.82
C GLN A 59 -0.03 0.74 6.89
N GLY A 60 -0.54 0.73 5.68
CA GLY A 60 -0.34 1.81 4.71
C GLY A 60 -1.35 1.77 3.57
N PRO A 61 -1.10 2.49 2.47
CA PRO A 61 -2.01 2.50 1.32
C PRO A 61 -2.07 1.15 0.61
N GLN A 62 -3.20 0.86 -0.02
CA GLN A 62 -3.33 -0.29 -0.91
C GLN A 62 -2.33 -0.21 -2.08
N GLY A 63 -1.70 -1.35 -2.39
CA GLY A 63 -0.85 -1.51 -3.57
C GLY A 63 0.48 -0.74 -3.55
N ILE A 64 0.77 0.01 -2.49
CA ILE A 64 2.05 0.68 -2.28
C ILE A 64 2.86 -0.15 -1.30
N ALA A 65 3.98 -0.69 -1.76
CA ALA A 65 4.87 -1.50 -0.95
C ALA A 65 5.61 -0.63 0.08
N VAL A 66 5.62 -1.03 1.34
CA VAL A 66 6.40 -0.39 2.40
C VAL A 66 7.89 -0.58 2.15
N ASP A 67 8.68 0.47 2.39
CA ASP A 67 10.13 0.36 2.58
C ASP A 67 10.43 0.23 4.08
N PRO A 68 10.86 -0.94 4.58
CA PRO A 68 11.13 -1.14 6.00
C PRO A 68 12.39 -0.39 6.48
N CYS A 69 13.22 0.14 5.58
CA CYS A 69 14.48 0.79 5.94
C CYS A 69 14.27 2.22 6.44
N GLU A 70 13.24 2.90 5.97
CA GLU A 70 12.87 4.23 6.45
C GLU A 70 12.43 4.20 7.92
N ASP A 71 11.88 3.09 8.39
CA ASP A 71 11.49 2.87 9.79
C ASP A 71 12.70 2.59 10.71
N HIS A 72 13.82 2.11 10.17
CA HIS A 72 15.09 1.97 10.90
C HIS A 72 15.70 3.32 11.25
N ASP A 73 15.64 4.27 10.30
CA ASP A 73 16.26 5.59 10.44
C ASP A 73 15.31 6.66 11.03
N GLY A 74 14.10 6.25 11.43
CA GLY A 74 13.08 7.13 12.01
C GLY A 74 12.41 8.07 11.00
N GLN A 75 12.44 7.72 9.71
CA GLN A 75 11.95 8.51 8.57
C GLN A 75 10.76 7.86 7.85
N MET A 76 10.03 6.96 8.50
CA MET A 76 8.89 6.29 7.87
C MET A 76 7.90 7.33 7.29
N PRO A 77 7.50 7.19 6.01
CA PRO A 77 6.57 8.10 5.36
C PRO A 77 5.26 8.22 6.13
N ALA A 78 4.62 9.38 6.08
CA ALA A 78 3.44 9.69 6.89
C ALA A 78 2.24 8.77 6.58
N GLU A 79 2.21 8.18 5.39
CA GLU A 79 1.21 7.22 4.95
C GLU A 79 1.39 5.81 5.54
N PHE A 80 2.56 5.48 6.11
CA PHE A 80 2.84 4.19 6.72
C PHE A 80 2.94 4.28 8.24
N LYS A 81 2.40 3.27 8.92
CA LYS A 81 2.49 3.10 10.37
C LYS A 81 2.92 1.67 10.68
N ARG A 82 3.98 1.51 11.46
CA ARG A 82 4.32 0.21 12.05
C ARG A 82 3.32 -0.08 13.18
N VAL A 83 2.40 -0.99 12.90
CA VAL A 83 1.32 -1.39 13.82
C VAL A 83 1.68 -2.62 14.65
N PHE A 84 2.76 -3.32 14.30
CA PHE A 84 3.26 -4.44 15.09
C PHE A 84 4.78 -4.55 15.04
N TYR A 85 5.36 -4.87 16.19
CA TYR A 85 6.77 -5.18 16.37
C TYR A 85 6.85 -6.45 17.22
N GLY A 86 6.90 -7.60 16.55
CA GLY A 86 6.70 -8.91 17.17
C GLY A 86 7.85 -9.35 18.04
N VAL A 87 7.61 -10.27 18.97
CA VAL A 87 8.67 -10.92 19.74
C VAL A 87 9.57 -11.75 18.84
N MET A 88 10.84 -11.88 19.23
CA MET A 88 11.77 -12.75 18.52
C MET A 88 11.37 -14.21 18.69
N PHE A 89 11.53 -15.00 17.63
CA PHE A 89 11.39 -16.44 17.64
C PHE A 89 12.60 -17.09 16.96
N GLN A 90 12.82 -18.37 17.29
CA GLN A 90 13.88 -19.18 16.71
C GLN A 90 13.31 -20.03 15.58
N ASP A 91 14.01 -20.10 14.46
CA ASP A 91 13.73 -21.05 13.38
C ASP A 91 15.05 -21.61 12.85
N GLU A 92 15.21 -22.93 12.89
CA GLU A 92 16.42 -23.60 12.41
C GLU A 92 16.49 -23.64 10.88
N ASN A 93 15.34 -23.52 10.22
CA ASN A 93 15.28 -23.35 8.78
C ASN A 93 15.53 -21.88 8.46
N ASP A 94 16.09 -21.60 7.29
CA ASP A 94 16.41 -20.25 6.84
C ASP A 94 15.14 -19.44 6.53
N ALA A 95 14.41 -19.07 7.59
CA ALA A 95 13.06 -18.53 7.55
C ALA A 95 13.02 -17.18 6.84
N ILE A 96 14.14 -16.47 6.71
CA ILE A 96 14.16 -15.23 5.96
C ILE A 96 13.88 -15.46 4.48
N ASN A 97 14.31 -16.57 3.88
CA ASN A 97 14.08 -16.86 2.46
C ASN A 97 12.76 -17.60 2.21
N HIS A 98 12.21 -18.21 3.27
CA HIS A 98 10.90 -18.86 3.24
C HIS A 98 10.10 -18.47 4.49
N PRO A 99 9.58 -17.22 4.58
CA PRO A 99 8.86 -16.77 5.76
C PRO A 99 7.74 -17.75 6.15
N PRO A 100 7.75 -18.28 7.38
CA PRO A 100 6.72 -19.21 7.84
C PRO A 100 5.38 -18.50 7.98
N PHE A 101 4.30 -19.24 8.21
CA PHE A 101 3.02 -18.61 8.53
C PHE A 101 3.08 -17.91 9.90
N PRO A 102 2.58 -16.67 10.04
CA PRO A 102 2.56 -15.96 11.32
C PRO A 102 1.70 -16.70 12.35
N ASP A 103 2.23 -16.97 13.54
CA ASP A 103 1.51 -17.69 14.59
C ASP A 103 0.53 -16.80 15.37
N ARG A 104 -0.19 -17.38 16.33
CA ARG A 104 -1.18 -16.65 17.15
C ARG A 104 -0.58 -15.57 18.07
N LYS A 105 0.74 -15.51 18.23
CA LYS A 105 1.42 -14.43 18.96
C LYS A 105 1.65 -13.22 18.06
N VAL A 106 1.57 -13.39 16.74
CA VAL A 106 1.53 -12.29 15.77
C VAL A 106 0.11 -11.74 15.74
N TYR A 107 -0.14 -10.76 16.59
CA TYR A 107 -1.45 -10.18 16.82
C TYR A 107 -1.31 -8.69 17.07
N THR A 108 -2.13 -7.87 16.40
CA THR A 108 -2.20 -6.44 16.71
C THR A 108 -3.57 -5.86 16.45
N LYS A 109 -3.93 -4.82 17.22
CA LYS A 109 -5.12 -4.00 16.93
C LYS A 109 -4.79 -3.06 15.78
N ILE A 110 -5.76 -2.85 14.90
CA ILE A 110 -5.63 -1.99 13.73
C ILE A 110 -6.66 -0.87 13.84
N GLU A 111 -6.22 0.36 13.61
CA GLU A 111 -7.14 1.49 13.51
C GLU A 111 -7.70 1.52 12.09
N TYR A 112 -9.02 1.36 11.94
CA TYR A 112 -9.67 1.38 10.65
C TYR A 112 -11.09 1.94 10.74
N SER A 113 -11.31 3.07 10.05
CA SER A 113 -12.60 3.74 9.96
C SER A 113 -13.22 3.99 11.36
N ASN A 114 -14.52 3.75 11.53
CA ASN A 114 -15.28 3.86 12.76
C ASN A 114 -15.40 2.54 13.53
N TYR A 115 -14.62 1.52 13.17
CA TYR A 115 -14.59 0.24 13.88
C TYR A 115 -13.59 0.31 15.04
N ASP A 116 -13.97 -0.23 16.20
CA ASP A 116 -13.17 -0.21 17.43
C ASP A 116 -12.48 -1.55 17.73
N ASP A 117 -12.82 -2.60 16.99
CA ASP A 117 -12.41 -3.98 17.25
C ASP A 117 -11.58 -4.61 16.12
N CYS A 118 -11.10 -3.79 15.18
CA CYS A 118 -10.27 -4.24 14.07
C CYS A 118 -8.91 -4.75 14.55
N LYS A 119 -8.43 -5.83 13.93
CA LYS A 119 -7.19 -6.51 14.31
C LYS A 119 -6.64 -7.39 13.20
N TYR A 120 -5.33 -7.60 13.25
CA TYR A 120 -4.66 -8.71 12.57
C TYR A 120 -4.48 -9.89 13.52
N ILE A 121 -4.69 -11.12 13.01
CA ILE A 121 -4.46 -12.36 13.75
C ILE A 121 -3.71 -13.37 12.87
N GLY A 122 -2.51 -13.76 13.28
CA GLY A 122 -1.81 -14.92 12.73
C GLY A 122 -2.41 -16.25 13.23
N THR A 123 -2.41 -17.27 12.39
CA THR A 123 -2.98 -18.60 12.71
C THR A 123 -1.92 -19.67 12.91
N GLY A 124 -0.73 -19.50 12.30
CA GLY A 124 0.36 -20.47 12.21
C GLY A 124 0.18 -21.52 11.10
N ILE A 125 -0.91 -21.47 10.34
CA ILE A 125 -1.22 -22.43 9.25
C ILE A 125 -1.54 -21.74 7.92
N ASP A 126 -1.77 -20.43 7.94
CA ASP A 126 -2.01 -19.56 6.79
C ASP A 126 -1.43 -18.15 7.06
N ALA A 127 -1.62 -17.22 6.12
CA ALA A 127 -1.12 -15.85 6.19
C ALA A 127 -1.77 -14.98 7.29
N GLY A 128 -2.78 -15.50 7.99
CA GLY A 128 -3.59 -14.78 8.96
C GLY A 128 -4.73 -14.00 8.32
N GLN A 129 -5.39 -13.20 9.15
CA GLN A 129 -6.59 -12.47 8.76
C GLN A 129 -6.60 -11.06 9.35
N PHE A 130 -7.07 -10.09 8.57
CA PHE A 130 -7.58 -8.82 9.07
C PHE A 130 -9.06 -8.98 9.40
N ARG A 131 -9.49 -8.55 10.59
CA ARG A 131 -10.85 -8.74 11.08
C ARG A 131 -11.35 -7.52 11.84
N CYS A 132 -12.56 -7.07 11.53
CA CYS A 132 -13.36 -6.18 12.38
C CYS A 132 -14.64 -6.93 12.77
N GLY A 133 -14.69 -7.37 14.03
CA GLY A 133 -15.68 -8.31 14.52
C GLY A 133 -15.74 -9.64 13.74
N ASP A 134 -16.94 -10.18 13.62
CA ASP A 134 -17.23 -11.42 12.88
C ASP A 134 -17.82 -11.17 11.47
N HIS A 135 -18.01 -9.90 11.09
CA HIS A 135 -18.73 -9.52 9.87
C HIS A 135 -17.82 -8.98 8.77
N TYR A 136 -16.64 -8.47 9.11
CA TYR A 136 -15.64 -8.00 8.15
C TYR A 136 -14.35 -8.80 8.37
N ILE A 137 -14.14 -9.81 7.54
CA ILE A 137 -13.00 -10.73 7.61
C ILE A 137 -12.35 -10.75 6.24
N ILE A 138 -11.06 -10.44 6.21
CA ILE A 138 -10.24 -10.46 5.01
C ILE A 138 -9.07 -11.41 5.27
N ASP A 139 -9.01 -12.45 4.46
CA ASP A 139 -7.87 -13.36 4.46
C ASP A 139 -6.66 -12.65 3.87
N CYS A 140 -5.53 -12.73 4.56
CA CYS A 140 -4.28 -12.26 4.00
C CYS A 140 -3.77 -13.31 3.01
N ALA A 141 -2.95 -12.87 2.06
CA ALA A 141 -2.35 -13.69 1.03
C ALA A 141 -0.83 -13.57 1.07
N LYS A 142 -0.15 -14.44 0.31
CA LYS A 142 1.27 -14.25 0.02
C LYS A 142 1.46 -12.91 -0.67
N ASP A 143 2.44 -12.12 -0.21
CA ASP A 143 2.75 -10.82 -0.79
C ASP A 143 3.08 -10.98 -2.29
N PRO A 144 2.57 -10.11 -3.20
CA PRO A 144 2.89 -10.19 -4.63
C PRO A 144 4.39 -10.13 -4.94
N ARG A 145 5.17 -9.55 -4.03
CA ARG A 145 6.63 -9.42 -4.09
C ARG A 145 7.35 -10.39 -3.15
N TYR A 146 6.68 -11.48 -2.75
CA TYR A 146 7.28 -12.50 -1.89
C TYR A 146 8.56 -13.09 -2.49
N ASP A 147 8.59 -13.37 -3.79
CA ASP A 147 9.75 -14.01 -4.43
C ASP A 147 10.89 -13.02 -4.77
N GLU A 148 10.76 -11.74 -4.37
CA GLU A 148 11.85 -10.76 -4.48
C GLU A 148 12.96 -11.03 -3.45
N ALA A 149 14.16 -10.54 -3.73
CA ALA A 149 15.28 -10.68 -2.81
C ALA A 149 15.03 -9.96 -1.48
N THR A 150 15.67 -10.45 -0.41
CA THR A 150 15.66 -9.79 0.90
C THR A 150 16.12 -8.33 0.80
N ILE A 151 15.40 -7.44 1.46
CA ILE A 151 15.70 -6.01 1.58
C ILE A 151 16.78 -5.85 2.65
N LYS A 152 17.84 -5.11 2.32
CA LYS A 152 18.92 -4.76 3.24
C LYS A 152 18.90 -3.26 3.44
N CYS A 153 18.81 -2.82 4.70
CA CYS A 153 18.74 -1.39 5.01
C CYS A 153 20.11 -0.75 5.19
N ASP A 154 21.08 -1.52 5.68
CA ASP A 154 22.48 -1.13 5.75
C ASP A 154 23.34 -2.12 4.96
N ASP A 155 24.51 -1.66 4.52
CA ASP A 155 25.33 -2.35 3.53
C ASP A 155 25.72 -3.79 3.93
N ASP A 156 25.83 -4.16 5.21
CA ASP A 156 26.40 -5.49 5.53
C ASP A 156 26.02 -6.20 6.85
N GLN A 157 25.06 -5.73 7.64
CA GLN A 157 24.80 -6.37 8.94
C GLN A 157 23.33 -6.76 9.09
N LEU A 158 22.51 -5.89 9.64
CA LEU A 158 21.10 -6.08 9.99
C LEU A 158 20.50 -4.68 10.21
N PRO A 159 19.18 -4.48 10.10
CA PRO A 159 18.17 -5.50 9.81
C PRO A 159 18.09 -5.88 8.31
N LYS A 160 17.80 -7.15 8.06
CA LYS A 160 17.38 -7.67 6.75
C LYS A 160 15.90 -8.00 6.83
N PHE A 161 15.15 -7.70 5.78
CA PHE A 161 13.71 -7.96 5.71
C PHE A 161 13.37 -8.82 4.51
N HIS A 162 12.32 -9.62 4.64
CA HIS A 162 11.69 -10.32 3.53
C HIS A 162 10.19 -10.10 3.60
N ARG A 163 9.57 -9.89 2.43
CA ARG A 163 8.12 -9.74 2.32
C ARG A 163 7.46 -11.10 2.50
N GLY A 164 6.54 -11.22 3.45
CA GLY A 164 5.85 -12.48 3.73
C GLY A 164 4.43 -12.46 3.17
N TYR A 165 3.59 -11.61 3.75
CA TYR A 165 2.16 -11.66 3.50
C TYR A 165 1.56 -10.26 3.45
N ASN A 166 0.42 -10.12 2.79
CA ASN A 166 -0.34 -8.89 2.79
C ASN A 166 -1.85 -9.14 2.83
N CYS A 167 -2.61 -8.15 3.27
CA CYS A 167 -4.06 -8.13 3.15
C CYS A 167 -4.47 -6.70 2.77
N GLU A 168 -5.37 -6.58 1.80
CA GLU A 168 -5.91 -5.31 1.32
C GLU A 168 -7.31 -5.11 1.91
N PHE A 169 -7.60 -3.99 2.57
CA PHE A 169 -8.86 -3.73 3.32
C PHE A 169 -9.35 -2.28 3.35
#